data_AF-A0A928MBU0-F1
#
_entry.id   AF-A0A928MBU0-F1
#
_cell.length_a   1.000
_cell.length_b   1.000
_cell.length_c   1.000
_cell.angle_alpha   90.00
_cell.angle_beta   90.00
_cell.angle_gamma   90.00
#
_symmetry.space_group_name_H-M   'P 1'
#
loop_
_entity.id
_entity.type
_entity.pdbx_description
1 polymer ?
#
loop_
_entity_poly.entity_id
_entity_poly.type
_entity_poly.pdbx_seq_one_letter_code
_entity_poly.pdbx_strand_id
1 'polypeptide(L)' 'MKYCEKCGNQLLDEAVICPKCGCAVAGKQPSKQQDEYAKKQAKGAVMIIAAIAIVVFVIVAAIIQYNG' A
#
# COMPACT_ATOMS: atom_id res chain seq x y z
N MET A 1 -14.68 -5.92 22.35
CA MET A 1 -15.95 -6.64 22.57
C MET A 1 -17.00 -6.12 21.60
N LYS A 2 -17.41 -6.94 20.63
CA LYS A 2 -18.51 -6.61 19.72
C LYS A 2 -19.78 -7.31 20.16
N TYR A 3 -20.94 -6.87 19.66
CA TYR A 3 -22.21 -7.55 19.87
C TYR A 3 -22.91 -7.77 18.53
N CYS A 4 -23.62 -8.89 18.42
CA CYS A 4 -24.38 -9.18 17.22
C CYS A 4 -25.57 -8.23 17.12
N GLU A 5 -25.67 -7.48 16.03
CA GLU A 5 -26.78 -6.55 15.77
C GLU A 5 -28.13 -7.25 15.62
N LYS A 6 -28.13 -8.56 15.30
CA LYS A 6 -29.38 -9.34 15.18
C LYS A 6 -29.84 -9.96 16.49
N CYS A 7 -28.94 -10.47 17.33
CA CYS A 7 -29.32 -11.29 18.49
C CYS A 7 -28.74 -10.83 19.83
N GLY A 8 -27.93 -9.77 19.84
CA GLY A 8 -27.33 -9.20 21.04
C GLY A 8 -26.25 -10.06 21.69
N ASN A 9 -25.84 -11.18 21.08
CA ASN A 9 -24.79 -12.03 21.65
C ASN A 9 -23.44 -11.32 21.61
N GLN A 10 -22.62 -11.52 22.65
CA GLN A 10 -21.25 -11.02 22.66
C GLN A 10 -20.40 -11.75 21.61
N LEU A 11 -19.56 -11.01 20.92
CA LEU A 11 -18.71 -11.47 19.82
C LEU A 11 -17.27 -11.06 20.11
N LEU A 12 -16.34 -11.96 19.80
CA LEU A 12 -14.92 -11.63 19.74
C LEU A 12 -14.65 -10.69 18.57
N ASP A 13 -13.61 -9.88 18.69
CA ASP A 13 -13.29 -8.85 17.69
C ASP A 13 -12.89 -9.45 16.33
N GLU A 14 -12.44 -10.72 16.33
CA GLU A 14 -12.08 -11.53 15.16
C GLU A 14 -13.21 -12.45 14.67
N ALA A 15 -14.35 -12.50 15.36
CA ALA A 15 -15.48 -13.30 14.91
C ALA A 15 -15.98 -12.79 13.55
N VAL A 16 -16.14 -13.68 12.58
CA VAL A 16 -16.70 -13.39 11.25
C VAL A 16 -18.17 -13.80 11.13
N ILE A 17 -18.61 -14.71 11.99
CA ILE A 17 -19.99 -15.22 12.03
C ILE A 17 -20.43 -15.30 13.49
N CYS A 18 -21.67 -14.90 13.78
CA CYS A 18 -22.25 -15.05 15.12
C CYS A 18 -22.57 -16.52 15.41
N PRO A 19 -22.01 -17.14 16.48
CA PRO A 19 -22.25 -18.55 16.80
C PRO A 19 -23.68 -18.84 17.27
N LYS A 20 -24.42 -17.81 17.69
CA LYS A 20 -25.79 -17.95 18.20
C LYS A 20 -26.84 -17.91 17.09
N CYS A 21 -26.70 -17.01 16.12
CA CYS A 21 -27.73 -16.77 15.10
C CYS A 21 -27.24 -16.96 13.65
N GLY A 22 -25.97 -17.31 13.44
CA GLY A 22 -25.41 -17.60 12.12
C GLY A 22 -25.24 -16.38 11.20
N CYS A 23 -25.53 -15.17 11.68
CA CYS A 23 -25.39 -13.97 10.86
C CYS A 23 -23.91 -13.60 10.71
N ALA A 24 -23.53 -13.22 9.48
CA ALA A 24 -22.21 -12.65 9.24
C ALA A 24 -22.06 -11.38 10.06
N VAL A 25 -20.97 -11.28 10.80
CA VAL A 25 -20.62 -10.09 11.57
C VAL A 25 -19.52 -9.39 10.79
N ALA A 26 -19.70 -8.08 10.54
CA ALA A 26 -18.73 -7.28 9.83
C ALA A 26 -17.50 -7.06 10.74
N GLY A 27 -16.66 -8.09 10.87
CA GLY A 27 -15.34 -7.97 11.45
C GLY A 27 -14.54 -7.02 10.57
N LYS A 28 -13.97 -5.96 11.18
CA LYS A 28 -12.96 -5.16 10.48
C LYS A 28 -11.85 -6.13 10.10
N GLN A 29 -11.72 -6.45 8.82
CA GLN A 29 -10.51 -7.09 8.32
C GLN A 29 -9.32 -6.28 8.84
N PRO A 30 -8.24 -6.91 9.31
CA PRO A 30 -7.03 -6.18 9.63
C PRO A 30 -6.67 -5.40 8.37
N SER A 31 -6.82 -4.08 8.46
CA SER A 31 -6.56 -3.18 7.35
C SER A 31 -5.16 -3.45 6.87
N LYS A 32 -5.01 -3.59 5.55
CA LYS A 32 -3.78 -3.78 4.79
C LYS A 32 -2.76 -2.63 4.98
N GLN A 33 -2.37 -2.36 6.22
CA GLN A 33 -1.39 -1.35 6.59
C GLN A 33 0.04 -1.91 6.51
N GLN A 34 0.20 -3.22 6.35
CA GLN A 34 1.51 -3.86 6.17
C GLN A 34 2.01 -3.87 4.72
N ASP A 35 1.17 -3.52 3.73
CA ASP A 35 1.56 -3.51 2.31
C ASP A 35 2.07 -2.13 1.81
N GLU A 36 1.87 -1.05 2.57
CA GLU A 36 2.29 0.31 2.17
C GLU A 36 3.76 0.61 2.50
N TYR A 37 4.38 -0.13 3.43
CA TYR A 37 5.76 0.15 3.85
C TYR A 37 6.82 -0.50 2.94
N ALA A 38 6.49 -1.60 2.25
CA ALA A 38 7.39 -2.24 1.29
C ALA A 38 7.44 -1.53 -0.09
N LYS A 39 6.45 -0.68 -0.41
CA LYS A 39 6.31 -0.07 -1.74
C LYS A 39 6.89 1.34 -1.87
N LYS A 40 7.15 2.04 -0.76
CA LYS A 40 7.72 3.41 -0.78
C LYS A 40 9.23 3.45 -1.02
N GLN A 41 9.97 2.39 -0.72
CA GLN A 41 11.43 2.40 -0.80
C GLN A 41 11.98 2.27 -2.24
N ALA A 42 11.24 1.61 -3.14
CA ALA A 42 11.68 1.42 -4.53
C ALA A 42 11.53 2.68 -5.41
N LYS A 43 10.64 3.62 -5.05
CA LYS A 43 10.41 4.83 -5.87
C LYS A 43 11.54 5.86 -5.73
N GLY A 44 12.18 5.95 -4.57
CA GLY A 44 13.26 6.92 -4.33
C GLY A 44 14.49 6.65 -5.19
N ALA A 45 14.95 5.39 -5.24
CA ALA A 45 16.13 5.02 -6.03
C ALA A 45 15.90 5.18 -7.54
N VAL A 46 14.72 4.80 -8.04
CA VAL A 46 14.37 4.92 -9.47
C VAL A 46 14.32 6.38 -9.91
N MET A 47 13.81 7.29 -9.08
CA MET A 47 13.78 8.73 -9.40
C MET A 47 15.18 9.34 -9.50
N ILE A 48 16.11 8.94 -8.63
CA ILE A 48 17.50 9.43 -8.67
C ILE A 48 18.21 8.92 -9.93
N ILE A 49 18.07 7.64 -10.27
CA ILE A 49 18.68 7.05 -11.47
C ILE A 49 18.14 7.72 -12.74
N ALA A 50 16.83 7.96 -12.81
CA ALA A 50 16.21 8.66 -13.94
C ALA A 50 16.73 10.10 -14.09
N ALA A 51 16.86 10.85 -12.99
CA ALA A 51 17.40 12.21 -13.02
C ALA A 51 18.86 12.25 -13.51
N ILE A 52 19.70 11.33 -13.03
CA ILE A 52 21.11 11.24 -13.46
C ILE A 52 21.19 10.91 -14.96
N ALA A 53 20.39 9.94 -15.44
CA ALA A 53 20.37 9.57 -16.85
C ALA A 53 19.98 10.74 -17.77
N ILE A 54 18.99 11.54 -17.37
CA ILE A 54 18.57 12.74 -18.11
C ILE A 54 19.69 13.77 -18.16
N VAL A 55 20.35 14.05 -17.04
CA VAL A 55 21.45 15.02 -16.97
C VAL A 55 22.62 14.59 -17.87
N VAL A 56 23.00 13.31 -17.81
CA VAL A 56 24.06 12.76 -18.67
C VAL A 56 23.70 12.88 -20.15
N PHE A 57 22.45 12.58 -20.51
CA PHE A 57 21.98 12.70 -21.89
C PHE A 57 22.07 14.13 -22.42
N VAL A 58 21.65 15.13 -21.61
CA VAL A 58 21.74 16.55 -21.99
C VAL A 58 23.19 16.98 -22.16
N ILE A 59 24.10 16.56 -21.27
CA ILE A 59 25.53 16.88 -21.37
C ILE A 59 26.12 16.29 -22.65
N VAL A 60 25.83 15.01 -22.95
CA VAL A 60 26.30 14.35 -24.17
C VAL A 60 25.77 15.06 -25.42
N ALA A 61 24.49 15.40 -25.46
CA ALA A 61 23.90 16.14 -26.57
C ALA A 61 24.56 17.52 -26.77
N ALA A 62 24.84 18.24 -25.68
CA ALA A 62 25.52 19.53 -25.73
C ALA A 62 26.96 19.41 -26.23
N ILE A 63 27.69 18.37 -25.80
CA ILE A 63 29.06 18.10 -26.31
C ILE A 63 29.02 17.83 -27.82
N ILE A 64 28.06 17.02 -28.29
CA ILE A 64 27.89 16.73 -29.72
C ILE A 64 27.58 18.01 -30.51
N GLN A 65 26.70 18.87 -29.99
CA GLN A 65 26.37 20.16 -30.64
C GLN A 65 27.53 21.16 -30.60
N TYR A 66 28.43 21.08 -29.64
CA TYR A 66 29.56 21.99 -29.50
C TYR A 66 30.79 21.58 -30.33
N ASN A 67 30.92 20.27 -30.59
CA ASN A 67 32.06 19.69 -31.31
C ASN A 67 31.77 19.36 -32.79
N GLY A 68 30.56 19.66 -33.28
CA GLY A 68 30.15 19.50 -34.67
C GLY A 68 29.79 20.82 -35.32
#